data_AF-A0A2S6NBS9-F1
#
_entry.id   AF-A0A2S6NBS9-F1
#
_cell.length_a   1.000
_cell.length_b   1.000
_cell.length_c   1.000
_cell.angle_alpha   90.00
_cell.angle_beta   90.00
_cell.angle_gamma   90.00
#
_symmetry.space_group_name_H-M   'P 1'
#
loop_
_entity.id
_entity.type
_entity.pdbx_description
1 polymer ?
#
loop_
_entity_poly.entity_id
_entity_poly.type
_entity_poly.pdbx_seq_one_letter_code
_entity_poly.pdbx_strand_id
1 'polypeptide(L)'
;MAIINQERVNQAMEVLRAGLAPFIERKVQAAMKAGSVSMDAVRRSADDPMLGNKPLSQWNVAGLLKLTWDTWNAVFAPTLGRVERFLVQEVRDWRNKWAHQVPFSGDDTDRALDSITRLLTAVSAPQSDYVHRMKMERRRLIFDEKARAQRATKPGNVLGRAEPDLLDAL
;
A
#
# COMPACT_ATOMS: atom_id res chain seq x y z
N MET A 1 11.31 -5.99 17.04
CA MET A 1 12.09 -5.22 16.05
C MET A 1 11.13 -4.35 15.24
N ALA A 2 11.51 -3.14 14.85
CA ALA A 2 10.70 -2.33 13.95
C ALA A 2 10.69 -3.00 12.56
N ILE A 3 9.50 -3.25 12.00
CA ILE A 3 9.37 -3.77 10.63
C ILE A 3 9.95 -2.74 9.67
N ILE A 4 10.90 -3.18 8.81
CA ILE A 4 11.49 -2.33 7.77
C ILE A 4 10.39 -1.97 6.76
N ASN A 5 10.40 -0.74 6.23
CA ASN A 5 9.40 -0.25 5.28
C ASN A 5 9.11 -1.24 4.13
N GLN A 6 10.15 -1.85 3.57
CA GLN A 6 10.05 -2.87 2.53
C GLN A 6 9.16 -4.05 2.96
N GLU A 7 9.37 -4.57 4.17
CA GLU A 7 8.63 -5.71 4.71
C GLU A 7 7.18 -5.34 5.01
N ARG A 8 6.93 -4.11 5.49
CA ARG A 8 5.57 -3.61 5.70
C ARG A 8 4.80 -3.51 4.38
N VAL A 9 5.45 -3.06 3.30
CA VAL A 9 4.85 -3.02 1.97
C VAL A 9 4.62 -4.45 1.44
N ASN A 10 5.58 -5.36 1.62
CA ASN A 10 5.44 -6.77 1.25
C ASN A 10 4.18 -7.39 1.89
N GLN A 11 4.04 -7.23 3.21
CA GLN A 11 2.87 -7.71 3.95
C GLN A 11 1.56 -7.10 3.43
N ALA A 12 1.55 -5.80 3.10
CA ALA A 12 0.37 -5.14 2.54
C ALA A 12 0.01 -5.66 1.14
N MET A 13 1.00 -6.03 0.32
CA MET A 13 0.79 -6.62 -1.01
C MET A 13 0.14 -8.01 -0.92
N GLU A 14 0.52 -8.82 0.07
CA GLU A 14 -0.13 -10.11 0.32
C GLU A 14 -1.59 -9.96 0.78
N VAL A 15 -1.84 -8.98 1.67
CA VAL A 15 -3.20 -8.66 2.13
C VAL A 15 -4.04 -8.12 0.97
N LEU A 16 -3.46 -7.28 0.11
CA LEU A 16 -4.09 -6.80 -1.12
C LEU A 16 -4.48 -7.96 -2.04
N ARG A 17 -3.56 -8.89 -2.29
CA ARG A 17 -3.80 -10.08 -3.12
C ARG A 17 -4.99 -10.88 -2.58
N ALA A 18 -5.01 -11.15 -1.27
CA ALA A 18 -6.08 -11.89 -0.62
C ALA A 18 -7.44 -11.19 -0.70
N GLY A 19 -7.47 -9.85 -0.61
CA GLY A 19 -8.70 -9.07 -0.71
C GLY A 19 -9.21 -8.89 -2.15
N LEU A 20 -8.32 -8.72 -3.12
CA LEU A 20 -8.69 -8.50 -4.53
C LEU A 20 -9.11 -9.77 -5.25
N ALA A 21 -8.43 -10.90 -5.01
CA ALA A 21 -8.64 -12.11 -5.80
C ALA A 21 -10.12 -12.57 -5.86
N PRO A 22 -10.87 -12.65 -4.74
CA PRO A 22 -12.27 -13.07 -4.79
C PRO A 22 -13.17 -12.09 -5.55
N PHE A 23 -12.90 -10.78 -5.46
CA PHE A 23 -13.67 -9.76 -6.17
C PHE A 23 -13.43 -9.85 -7.68
N ILE A 24 -12.16 -9.91 -8.10
CA ILE A 24 -11.76 -10.03 -9.50
C ILE A 24 -12.36 -11.30 -10.12
N GLU A 25 -12.25 -12.43 -9.42
CA GLU A 25 -12.77 -13.71 -9.91
C GLU A 25 -14.28 -13.65 -10.18
N ARG A 26 -15.07 -13.10 -9.24
CA ARG A 26 -16.52 -12.92 -9.44
C ARG A 26 -16.83 -12.02 -10.63
N LYS A 27 -16.11 -10.92 -10.80
CA LYS A 27 -16.34 -9.96 -11.89
C LYS A 27 -15.99 -10.54 -13.25
N VAL A 28 -14.85 -11.21 -13.35
CA VAL A 28 -14.41 -11.88 -14.59
C VAL A 28 -15.39 -12.99 -14.95
N GLN A 29 -15.79 -13.85 -14.01
CA GLN A 29 -16.79 -14.89 -14.26
C GLN A 29 -18.13 -14.33 -14.75
N ALA A 30 -18.60 -13.22 -14.15
CA ALA A 30 -19.82 -12.56 -14.60
C ALA A 30 -19.69 -11.98 -16.01
N ALA A 31 -18.57 -11.31 -16.32
CA ALA A 31 -18.31 -10.74 -17.63
C ALA A 31 -18.15 -11.83 -18.72
N MET A 32 -17.58 -12.98 -18.37
CA MET A 32 -17.48 -14.14 -19.26
C MET A 32 -18.85 -14.72 -19.58
N LYS A 33 -19.72 -14.87 -18.59
CA LYS A 33 -21.11 -15.32 -18.79
C LYS A 33 -21.91 -14.33 -19.66
N ALA A 34 -21.61 -13.04 -19.56
CA ALA A 34 -22.20 -12.00 -20.39
C ALA A 34 -21.56 -11.87 -21.78
N GLY A 35 -20.50 -12.63 -22.09
CA GLY A 35 -19.76 -12.54 -23.35
C GLY A 35 -18.91 -11.28 -23.53
N SER A 36 -18.76 -10.45 -22.48
CA SER A 36 -17.99 -9.19 -22.53
C SER A 36 -16.48 -9.41 -22.47
N VAL A 37 -16.03 -10.56 -21.97
CA VAL A 37 -14.61 -10.94 -21.93
C VAL A 37 -14.47 -12.44 -22.23
N SER A 38 -13.46 -12.82 -23.00
CA SER A 38 -13.14 -14.23 -23.26
C SER A 38 -12.07 -14.77 -22.32
N MET A 39 -12.02 -16.09 -22.14
CA MET A 39 -10.93 -16.72 -21.37
C MET A 39 -9.56 -16.41 -21.97
N ASP A 40 -9.46 -16.28 -23.29
CA ASP A 40 -8.21 -15.92 -23.96
C ASP A 40 -7.76 -14.51 -23.63
N ALA A 41 -8.69 -13.55 -23.50
CA ALA A 41 -8.37 -12.21 -23.06
C ALA A 41 -7.81 -12.21 -21.63
N VAL A 42 -8.42 -12.99 -20.73
CA VAL A 42 -7.93 -13.17 -19.35
C VAL A 42 -6.53 -13.79 -19.35
N ARG A 43 -6.30 -14.83 -20.16
CA ARG A 43 -4.99 -15.50 -20.28
C ARG A 43 -3.90 -14.60 -20.84
N ARG A 44 -4.20 -13.73 -21.81
CA ARG A 44 -3.22 -12.76 -22.34
C ARG A 44 -2.78 -11.73 -21.30
N SER A 45 -3.63 -11.43 -20.33
CA SER A 45 -3.27 -10.56 -19.21
C SER A 45 -2.38 -11.25 -18.17
N ALA A 46 -2.23 -12.58 -18.21
CA ALA A 46 -1.24 -13.27 -17.40
C ALA A 46 0.16 -12.96 -17.94
N ASP A 47 1.03 -12.38 -17.10
CA ASP A 47 2.46 -12.20 -17.46
C ASP A 47 3.20 -13.55 -17.54
N ASP A 48 2.78 -14.51 -16.73
CA ASP A 48 3.30 -15.88 -16.72
C ASP A 48 2.29 -16.81 -17.41
N PRO A 49 2.66 -17.49 -18.50
CA PRO A 49 1.81 -18.49 -19.16
C PRO A 49 1.26 -19.55 -18.20
N MET A 50 1.99 -19.87 -17.12
CA MET A 50 1.54 -20.81 -16.09
C MET A 50 0.39 -20.26 -15.24
N LEU A 51 0.25 -18.94 -15.11
CA LEU A 51 -0.90 -18.32 -14.42
C LEU A 51 -2.18 -18.46 -15.24
N GLY A 52 -2.09 -18.43 -16.58
CA GLY A 52 -3.25 -18.59 -17.48
C GLY A 52 -3.99 -19.93 -17.36
N ASN A 53 -3.34 -20.93 -16.74
CA ASN A 53 -3.90 -22.26 -16.46
C ASN A 53 -4.30 -22.46 -14.99
N LYS A 54 -4.05 -21.47 -14.12
CA LYS A 54 -4.39 -21.54 -12.69
C LYS A 54 -5.66 -20.74 -12.37
N PRO A 55 -6.41 -21.14 -11.33
CA PRO A 55 -7.48 -20.31 -10.78
C PRO A 55 -6.97 -18.92 -10.39
N LEU A 56 -7.79 -17.88 -10.58
CA LEU A 56 -7.44 -16.49 -10.25
C LEU A 56 -7.05 -16.31 -8.77
N SER A 57 -7.58 -17.16 -7.88
CA SER A 57 -7.20 -17.21 -6.46
C SER A 57 -5.72 -17.53 -6.21
N GLN A 58 -5.05 -18.19 -7.17
CA GLN A 58 -3.63 -18.53 -7.11
C GLN A 58 -2.74 -17.51 -7.81
N TRP A 59 -3.31 -16.46 -8.40
CA TRP A 59 -2.52 -15.43 -9.04
C TRP A 59 -1.82 -14.55 -8.01
N ASN A 60 -0.61 -14.12 -8.36
CA ASN A 60 0.10 -13.13 -7.57
C ASN A 60 -0.53 -11.74 -7.72
N VAL A 61 -0.18 -10.82 -6.83
CA VAL A 61 -0.73 -9.45 -6.83
C VAL A 61 -0.47 -8.72 -8.15
N ALA A 62 0.69 -8.96 -8.78
CA ALA A 62 1.06 -8.36 -10.05
C ALA A 62 0.09 -8.74 -11.17
N GLY A 63 -0.18 -10.03 -11.33
CA GLY A 63 -1.09 -10.56 -12.34
C GLY A 63 -2.52 -10.10 -12.11
N LEU A 64 -2.99 -10.04 -10.86
CA LEU A 64 -4.33 -9.54 -10.52
C LEU A 64 -4.50 -8.06 -10.90
N LEU A 65 -3.51 -7.22 -10.56
CA LEU A 65 -3.51 -5.80 -10.93
C LEU A 65 -3.38 -5.61 -12.46
N LYS A 66 -2.67 -6.53 -13.14
CA LYS A 66 -2.57 -6.53 -14.60
C LYS A 66 -3.89 -6.85 -15.27
N LEU A 67 -4.50 -7.96 -14.90
CA LEU A 67 -5.82 -8.35 -15.38
C LEU A 67 -6.85 -7.24 -15.16
N THR A 68 -6.87 -6.64 -13.97
CA THR A 68 -7.79 -5.54 -13.63
C THR A 68 -7.61 -4.34 -14.55
N TRP A 69 -6.36 -3.98 -14.85
CA TRP A 69 -6.05 -2.84 -15.71
C TRP A 69 -6.42 -3.10 -17.17
N ASP A 70 -6.00 -4.24 -17.72
CA ASP A 70 -6.16 -4.57 -19.13
C ASP A 70 -7.63 -4.79 -19.50
N THR A 71 -8.41 -5.37 -18.57
CA THR A 71 -9.83 -5.66 -18.76
C THR A 71 -10.76 -4.62 -18.13
N TRP A 72 -10.23 -3.44 -17.74
CA TRP A 72 -10.98 -2.42 -17.02
C TRP A 72 -12.33 -2.10 -17.64
N ASN A 73 -12.34 -1.71 -18.92
CA ASN A 73 -13.56 -1.29 -19.62
C ASN A 73 -14.57 -2.44 -19.78
N ALA A 74 -14.08 -3.66 -19.99
CA ALA A 74 -14.92 -4.83 -20.24
C ALA A 74 -15.50 -5.45 -18.97
N VAL A 75 -14.80 -5.32 -17.83
CA VAL A 75 -15.12 -6.08 -16.59
C VAL A 75 -15.41 -5.19 -15.39
N PHE A 76 -14.69 -4.07 -15.23
CA PHE A 76 -14.68 -3.32 -13.97
C PHE A 76 -15.37 -1.95 -14.05
N ALA A 77 -15.35 -1.30 -15.21
CA ALA A 77 -15.97 0.01 -15.44
C ALA A 77 -17.47 0.09 -15.07
N PRO A 78 -18.28 -0.98 -15.16
CA PRO A 78 -19.67 -0.93 -14.69
C PRO A 78 -19.83 -0.82 -13.16
N THR A 79 -18.78 -1.10 -12.38
CA THR A 79 -18.85 -1.13 -10.90
C THR A 79 -17.87 -0.16 -10.23
N LEU A 80 -16.71 0.07 -10.85
CA LEU A 80 -15.66 0.93 -10.35
C LEU A 80 -15.51 2.16 -11.26
N GLY A 81 -15.31 3.32 -10.65
CA GLY A 81 -15.20 4.59 -11.34
C GLY A 81 -13.78 4.97 -11.73
N ARG A 82 -13.63 6.22 -12.17
CA ARG A 82 -12.32 6.77 -12.59
C ARG A 82 -11.30 6.80 -11.45
N VAL A 83 -11.75 7.10 -10.24
CA VAL A 83 -10.87 7.21 -9.06
C VAL A 83 -10.21 5.86 -8.76
N GLU A 84 -10.99 4.79 -8.80
CA GLU A 84 -10.49 3.43 -8.58
C GLU A 84 -9.51 3.00 -9.66
N ARG A 85 -9.73 3.42 -10.92
CA ARG A 85 -8.77 3.17 -12.00
C ARG A 85 -7.42 3.81 -11.71
N PHE A 86 -7.40 5.05 -11.21
CA PHE A 86 -6.16 5.70 -10.80
C PHE A 86 -5.49 5.00 -9.60
N LEU A 87 -6.28 4.55 -8.63
CA LEU A 87 -5.76 3.75 -7.51
C LEU A 87 -5.11 2.44 -7.98
N VAL A 88 -5.71 1.75 -8.96
CA VAL A 88 -5.11 0.55 -9.54
C VAL A 88 -3.75 0.85 -10.17
N GLN A 89 -3.63 1.94 -10.94
CA GLN A 89 -2.35 2.35 -11.52
C GLN A 89 -1.31 2.65 -10.43
N GLU A 90 -1.68 3.46 -9.44
CA GLU A 90 -0.78 3.83 -8.36
C GLU A 90 -0.30 2.62 -7.56
N VAL A 91 -1.19 1.67 -7.25
CA VAL A 91 -0.82 0.42 -6.56
C VAL A 91 0.10 -0.46 -7.43
N ARG A 92 -0.08 -0.46 -8.76
CA ARG A 92 0.87 -1.13 -9.68
C ARG A 92 2.24 -0.49 -9.60
N ASP A 93 2.33 0.83 -9.51
CA ASP A 93 3.60 1.55 -9.41
C ASP A 93 4.31 1.23 -8.09
N TRP A 94 3.58 1.18 -6.97
CA TRP A 94 4.13 0.71 -5.69
C TRP A 94 4.61 -0.74 -5.74
N ARG A 95 3.84 -1.63 -6.38
CA ARG A 95 4.25 -3.04 -6.57
C ARG A 95 5.49 -3.14 -7.44
N ASN A 96 5.58 -2.36 -8.52
CA ASN A 96 6.75 -2.34 -9.40
C ASN A 96 7.99 -1.88 -8.62
N LYS A 97 7.89 -0.77 -7.86
CA LYS A 97 8.95 -0.28 -6.99
C LYS A 97 9.43 -1.36 -6.02
N TRP A 98 8.50 -2.08 -5.38
CA TRP A 98 8.80 -3.21 -4.50
C TRP A 98 9.50 -4.36 -5.22
N ALA A 99 9.01 -4.76 -6.40
CA ALA A 99 9.59 -5.85 -7.18
C ALA A 99 11.02 -5.55 -7.64
N HIS A 100 11.32 -4.28 -7.94
CA HIS A 100 12.67 -3.82 -8.29
C HIS A 100 13.57 -3.56 -7.07
N GLN A 101 13.13 -3.90 -5.85
CA GLN A 101 13.89 -3.70 -4.60
C GLN A 101 14.33 -2.25 -4.38
N VAL A 102 13.57 -1.30 -4.92
CA VAL A 102 13.86 0.13 -4.73
C VAL A 102 13.47 0.52 -3.29
N PRO A 103 14.34 1.23 -2.54
CA PRO A 103 14.06 1.61 -1.17
C PRO A 103 12.76 2.41 -1.01
N PHE A 104 11.99 2.09 0.03
CA PHE A 104 10.80 2.84 0.43
C PHE A 104 11.13 3.82 1.55
N SER A 105 10.84 5.10 1.31
CA SER A 105 10.80 6.10 2.39
C SER A 105 9.59 5.87 3.31
N GLY A 106 9.56 6.60 4.43
CA GLY A 106 8.41 6.59 5.33
C GLY A 106 7.13 7.07 4.65
N ASP A 107 7.23 8.11 3.83
CA ASP A 107 6.10 8.71 3.12
C ASP A 107 5.63 7.82 1.96
N ASP A 108 6.56 7.20 1.23
CA ASP A 108 6.22 6.17 0.22
C ASP A 108 5.42 5.02 0.86
N THR A 109 5.86 4.58 2.04
CA THR A 109 5.20 3.50 2.76
C THR A 109 3.80 3.91 3.21
N ASP A 110 3.63 5.12 3.77
CA ASP A 110 2.30 5.63 4.15
C ASP A 110 1.38 5.74 2.93
N ARG A 111 1.89 6.25 1.81
CA ARG A 111 1.13 6.42 0.57
C ARG A 111 0.75 5.10 -0.09
N ALA A 112 1.66 4.12 -0.11
CA ALA A 112 1.36 2.78 -0.59
C ALA A 112 0.26 2.12 0.24
N LEU A 113 0.36 2.19 1.58
CA LEU A 113 -0.66 1.63 2.47
C LEU A 113 -2.01 2.33 2.34
N ASP A 114 -2.03 3.67 2.15
CA ASP A 114 -3.26 4.42 1.88
C ASP A 114 -3.92 3.99 0.57
N SER A 115 -3.14 3.89 -0.50
CA SER A 115 -3.63 3.50 -1.83
C SER A 115 -4.22 2.10 -1.81
N ILE A 116 -3.54 1.15 -1.16
CA ILE A 116 -4.02 -0.23 -0.96
C ILE A 116 -5.31 -0.24 -0.13
N THR A 117 -5.36 0.50 0.97
CA THR A 117 -6.55 0.58 1.85
C THR A 117 -7.75 1.10 1.07
N ARG A 118 -7.59 2.18 0.31
CA ARG A 118 -8.66 2.78 -0.50
C ARG A 118 -9.15 1.84 -1.60
N LEU A 119 -8.24 1.16 -2.29
CA LEU A 119 -8.60 0.19 -3.32
C LEU A 119 -9.38 -1.00 -2.74
N LEU A 120 -8.93 -1.57 -1.61
CA LEU A 120 -9.64 -2.65 -0.92
C LEU A 120 -11.02 -2.19 -0.41
N THR A 121 -11.12 -0.95 0.08
CA THR A 121 -12.40 -0.37 0.51
C THR A 121 -13.37 -0.22 -0.66
N ALA A 122 -12.89 0.25 -1.82
CA ALA A 122 -13.72 0.42 -3.02
C ALA A 122 -14.33 -0.90 -3.52
N VAL A 123 -13.67 -2.03 -3.27
CA VAL A 123 -14.19 -3.37 -3.60
C VAL A 123 -14.89 -4.07 -2.41
N SER A 124 -15.10 -3.35 -1.30
CA SER A 124 -15.70 -3.86 -0.06
C SER A 124 -14.97 -5.09 0.52
N ALA A 125 -13.64 -5.13 0.40
CA ALA A 125 -12.82 -6.19 0.95
C ALA A 125 -12.47 -5.89 2.42
N PRO A 126 -12.83 -6.75 3.40
CA PRO A 126 -12.57 -6.50 4.84
C PRO A 126 -11.07 -6.43 5.19
N GLN A 127 -10.21 -6.90 4.30
CA GLN A 127 -8.76 -6.74 4.36
C GLN A 127 -8.33 -5.26 4.42
N SER A 128 -9.16 -4.32 3.96
CA SER A 128 -8.92 -2.89 4.09
C SER A 128 -8.62 -2.47 5.53
N ASP A 129 -9.34 -3.01 6.51
CA ASP A 129 -9.18 -2.66 7.92
C ASP A 129 -7.81 -3.07 8.46
N TYR A 130 -7.29 -4.20 7.98
CA TYR A 130 -5.96 -4.68 8.35
C TYR A 130 -4.87 -3.74 7.84
N VAL A 131 -4.92 -3.39 6.55
CA VAL A 131 -3.94 -2.45 5.95
C VAL A 131 -4.08 -1.07 6.57
N HIS A 132 -5.29 -0.62 6.90
CA HIS A 132 -5.53 0.63 7.59
C HIS A 132 -4.83 0.66 8.97
N ARG A 133 -4.89 -0.43 9.75
CA ARG A 133 -4.14 -0.53 11.01
C ARG A 133 -2.63 -0.46 10.79
N MET A 134 -2.11 -1.18 9.79
CA MET A 134 -0.67 -1.11 9.43
C MET A 134 -0.22 0.31 9.09
N LYS A 135 -1.08 1.09 8.43
CA LYS A 135 -0.85 2.50 8.11
C LYS A 135 -0.82 3.37 9.38
N MET A 136 -1.80 3.21 10.26
CA MET A 136 -1.86 3.99 11.51
C MET A 136 -0.65 3.71 12.41
N GLU A 137 -0.20 2.46 12.49
CA GLU A 137 1.05 2.11 13.16
C GLU A 137 2.26 2.81 12.55
N ARG A 138 2.37 2.85 11.21
CA ARG A 138 3.49 3.54 10.55
C ARG A 138 3.49 5.03 10.88
N ARG A 139 2.32 5.68 10.86
CA ARG A 139 2.19 7.09 11.23
C ARG A 139 2.62 7.33 12.68
N ARG A 140 2.19 6.48 13.61
CA ARG A 140 2.62 6.55 15.01
C ARG A 140 4.14 6.50 15.15
N LEU A 141 4.80 5.57 14.45
CA LEU A 141 6.26 5.47 14.47
C LEU A 141 6.94 6.74 13.94
N ILE A 142 6.43 7.34 12.86
CA ILE A 142 6.95 8.60 12.32
C ILE A 142 6.82 9.73 13.35
N PHE A 143 5.69 9.81 14.05
CA PHE A 143 5.51 10.82 15.11
C PHE A 143 6.50 10.61 16.27
N ASP A 144 6.69 9.37 16.71
CA ASP A 144 7.65 9.04 17.77
C ASP A 144 9.10 9.35 17.36
N GLU A 145 9.47 9.03 16.12
CA GLU A 145 10.77 9.36 15.52
C GLU A 145 11.01 10.88 15.52
N LYS A 146 10.01 11.67 15.07
CA LYS A 146 10.08 13.15 15.06
C LYS A 146 10.17 13.73 16.47
N ALA A 147 9.41 13.20 17.43
CA ALA A 147 9.44 13.68 18.81
C ALA A 147 10.81 13.43 19.47
N ARG A 148 11.44 12.28 19.20
CA ARG A 148 12.81 11.99 19.68
C ARG A 148 13.84 12.93 19.04
N ALA A 149 13.75 13.13 17.73
CA ALA A 149 14.65 14.04 17.01
C ALA A 149 14.57 15.47 17.57
N GLN A 150 13.37 15.99 17.83
CA GLN A 150 13.16 17.32 18.44
C GLN A 150 13.71 17.42 19.87
N ARG A 151 13.58 16.36 20.68
CA ARG A 151 14.17 16.32 22.03
C ARG A 151 15.70 16.30 21.98
N ALA A 152 16.29 15.64 20.99
CA ALA A 152 17.74 15.63 20.79
C ALA A 152 18.29 16.97 20.28
N THR A 153 17.48 17.77 19.55
CA THR A 153 17.88 19.10 19.03
C THR A 153 17.65 20.26 19.99
N LYS A 154 16.98 20.05 21.13
CA LYS A 154 16.90 21.03 22.22
C LYS A 154 17.94 20.67 23.31
N PRO A 155 19.23 21.03 23.16
CA PRO A 155 20.10 21.10 24.32
C PRO A 155 19.53 22.16 25.27
N GLY A 156 19.67 21.92 26.58
CA GLY A 156 19.01 22.69 27.62
C GLY A 156 19.05 24.19 27.42
N ASN A 157 17.93 24.84 27.73
CA ASN A 157 17.92 26.23 28.15
C ASN A 157 18.87 26.32 29.35
N VAL A 158 20.13 26.72 29.12
CA VAL A 158 21.11 26.98 30.18
C VAL A 158 20.70 28.30 30.82
N LEU A 159 19.64 28.25 31.64
CA LEU A 159 19.32 29.30 32.59
C LEU A 159 20.25 29.15 33.80
N GLY A 160 20.99 30.22 34.08
CA GLY A 160 21.44 30.54 35.43
C GLY A 160 22.79 29.94 35.84
N ARG A 161 23.89 30.54 35.39
CA ARG A 161 25.03 30.71 36.29
C ARG A 161 24.91 32.09 36.89
N ALA A 162 24.40 32.15 38.11
CA ALA A 162 24.44 33.34 38.93
C ALA A 162 25.91 33.77 39.07
N GLU A 163 26.22 35.02 38.72
CA GLU A 163 27.42 35.69 39.20
C GLU A 163 27.24 35.97 40.69
N PRO A 164 28.14 35.51 41.58
CA PRO A 164 28.23 36.06 42.91
C PRO A 164 29.22 37.22 42.85
N ASP A 165 28.75 38.40 42.44
CA ASP A 165 29.50 39.65 42.56
C ASP A 165 28.94 40.43 43.75
N LEU A 166 29.26 39.97 44.95
CA LEU A 166 29.06 40.74 46.19
C LEU A 166 30.21 40.43 47.16
N LEU A 167 31.13 41.40 47.20
CA LEU A 167 31.69 42.00 48.41
C LEU A 167 32.17 41.05 49.51
N ASP A 168 33.46 40.73 49.46
CA ASP A 168 34.36 40.66 50.60
C ASP A 168 35.74 41.15 50.10
N ALA A 169 36.57 41.91 50.78
CA ALA A 169 36.54 42.74 51.97
C ALA A 169 37.90 43.50 51.94
N LEU A 170 37.96 44.59 52.71
CA LEU A 170 39.14 45.27 53.29
C LEU A 170 40.45 44.46 53.35
#